data_AF-E4N669-F1
#
_entry.id   AF-E4N669-F1
#
_cell.length_a   1.000
_cell.length_b   1.000
_cell.length_c   1.000
_cell.angle_alpha   90.00
_cell.angle_beta   90.00
_cell.angle_gamma   90.00
#
_symmetry.space_group_name_H-M   'P 1'
#
loop_
_entity.id
_entity.type
_entity.pdbx_description
1 polymer ?
#
loop_
_entity_poly.entity_id
_entity_poly.type
_entity_poly.pdbx_seq_one_letter_code
_entity_poly.pdbx_strand_id
1 'polypeptide(L)'
;MDAELQKVVTGLAESRTTLREDALAPLRSRRRRVPLADEHQLLGAIAGLVESVQELTEVAGDRRHTPEAGGTLSDVTRQLGATAQLLRGTERKIRSDD
;
A
#
# COMPACT_ATOMS: atom_id res chain seq x y z
N MET A 1 16.47 19.01 7.15
CA MET A 1 16.16 17.83 6.32
C MET A 1 16.53 18.15 4.88
N ASP A 2 17.09 17.21 4.13
CA ASP A 2 17.42 17.44 2.70
C ASP A 2 16.15 17.79 1.90
N ALA A 3 16.25 18.68 0.91
CA ALA A 3 15.11 19.25 0.20
C ALA A 3 14.34 18.18 -0.61
N GLU A 4 15.06 17.21 -1.19
CA GLU A 4 14.46 16.07 -1.89
C GLU A 4 13.72 15.15 -0.91
N LEU A 5 14.32 14.85 0.25
CA LEU A 5 13.65 14.07 1.29
C LEU A 5 12.40 14.78 1.84
N GLN A 6 12.46 16.10 2.00
CA GLN A 6 11.30 16.92 2.39
C GLN A 6 10.17 16.83 1.37
N LYS A 7 10.48 16.90 0.08
CA LYS A 7 9.51 16.74 -0.98
C LYS A 7 8.83 15.37 -0.94
N VAL A 8 9.59 14.29 -0.74
CA VAL A 8 9.05 12.92 -0.63
C VAL A 8 8.13 12.79 0.59
N VAL A 9 8.55 13.27 1.76
CA VAL A 9 7.75 13.20 2.99
C VAL A 9 6.45 14.00 2.85
N THR A 10 6.52 15.22 2.30
CA THR A 10 5.33 16.05 2.06
C THR A 10 4.39 15.38 1.07
N GLY A 11 4.88 14.88 -0.06
CA GLY A 11 4.04 14.18 -1.05
C GLY A 11 3.36 12.93 -0.49
N LEU A 12 4.02 12.19 0.41
CA LEU A 12 3.40 11.05 1.10
C LEU A 12 2.30 11.49 2.07
N ALA A 13 2.50 12.60 2.78
CA ALA A 13 1.50 13.17 3.67
C ALA A 13 0.25 13.63 2.89
N GLU A 14 0.45 14.31 1.75
CA GLU A 14 -0.62 14.71 0.84
C GLU A 14 -1.38 13.51 0.28
N SER A 15 -0.65 12.50 -0.25
CA SER A 15 -1.24 11.26 -0.76
C SER A 15 -2.09 10.55 0.29
N ARG A 16 -1.64 10.52 1.55
CA ARG A 16 -2.40 9.96 2.67
C ARG A 16 -3.69 10.74 2.94
N THR A 17 -3.65 12.07 2.86
CA THR A 17 -4.82 12.92 3.04
C THR A 17 -5.83 12.67 1.93
N THR A 18 -5.41 12.71 0.66
CA THR A 18 -6.23 12.38 -0.51
C THR A 18 -6.87 11.00 -0.37
N LEU A 19 -6.10 9.96 -0.03
CA LEU A 19 -6.64 8.61 0.18
C LEU A 19 -7.73 8.59 1.28
N ARG A 20 -7.54 9.34 2.36
CA ARG A 20 -8.49 9.38 3.47
C ARG A 20 -9.79 10.10 3.11
N GLU A 21 -9.67 11.24 2.46
CA GLU A 21 -10.79 12.12 2.15
C GLU A 21 -11.58 11.60 0.95
N ASP A 22 -10.88 11.21 -0.12
CA ASP A 22 -11.53 10.95 -1.41
C ASP A 22 -11.91 9.48 -1.58
N ALA A 23 -11.13 8.55 -1.03
CA ALA A 23 -11.37 7.11 -1.17
C ALA A 23 -12.02 6.48 0.07
N LEU A 24 -11.48 6.74 1.27
CA LEU A 24 -11.94 6.05 2.48
C LEU A 24 -13.21 6.66 3.09
N ALA A 25 -13.41 7.99 3.02
CA ALA A 25 -14.61 8.61 3.59
C ALA A 25 -15.91 8.12 2.91
N PRO A 26 -16.00 7.99 1.57
CA PRO A 26 -17.16 7.41 0.90
C PRO A 26 -17.39 5.94 1.25
N LEU A 27 -16.31 5.15 1.40
CA LEU A 27 -16.42 3.75 1.79
C LEU A 27 -16.93 3.58 3.22
N ARG A 28 -16.53 4.48 4.15
CA ARG A 28 -17.01 4.48 5.53
C ARG A 28 -18.47 4.89 5.66
N SER A 29 -18.94 5.82 4.81
CA SER A 29 -20.32 6.27 4.84
C SER A 29 -21.29 5.23 4.25
N ARG A 30 -20.80 4.34 3.38
CA ARG A 30 -21.56 3.21 2.85
C ARG A 30 -21.62 2.08 3.87
N ARG A 31 -22.83 1.80 4.39
CA ARG A 31 -23.09 0.62 5.27
C ARG A 31 -23.20 -0.72 4.53
N ARG A 32 -23.23 -0.70 3.18
CA ARG A 32 -23.44 -1.90 2.37
C ARG A 32 -22.09 -2.54 2.02
N ARG A 33 -22.10 -3.87 1.93
CA ARG A 33 -20.96 -4.65 1.42
C ARG A 33 -20.66 -4.23 -0.03
N VAL A 34 -19.39 -4.34 -0.40
CA VAL A 34 -18.95 -4.19 -1.80
C VAL A 34 -19.65 -5.26 -2.63
N PRO A 35 -20.20 -4.94 -3.82
CA PRO A 35 -20.73 -5.95 -4.72
C PRO A 35 -19.64 -6.97 -5.09
N LEU A 36 -19.99 -8.26 -5.15
CA LEU A 36 -19.02 -9.33 -5.47
C LEU A 36 -18.23 -9.04 -6.76
N ALA A 37 -18.92 -8.57 -7.80
CA ALA A 37 -18.32 -8.18 -9.07
C ALA A 37 -17.26 -7.06 -8.97
N ASP A 38 -17.26 -6.27 -7.90
CA ASP A 38 -16.30 -5.19 -7.65
C ASP A 38 -15.20 -5.58 -6.64
N GLU A 39 -15.34 -6.72 -5.95
CA GLU A 39 -14.40 -7.14 -4.89
C GLU A 39 -12.99 -7.39 -5.44
N HIS A 40 -12.88 -7.99 -6.63
CA HIS A 40 -11.58 -8.24 -7.26
C HIS A 40 -10.86 -6.92 -7.59
N GLN A 41 -11.58 -5.87 -8.00
CA GLN A 41 -11.01 -4.56 -8.29
C GLN A 41 -10.48 -3.90 -7.02
N LEU A 42 -11.24 -3.99 -5.92
CA LEU A 42 -10.83 -3.45 -4.63
C LEU A 42 -9.58 -4.17 -4.10
N LEU A 43 -9.54 -5.51 -4.16
CA LEU A 43 -8.37 -6.29 -3.76
C LEU A 43 -7.14 -5.95 -4.62
N GLY A 44 -7.31 -5.81 -5.93
CA GLY A 44 -6.25 -5.40 -6.84
C GLY A 44 -5.71 -4.00 -6.53
N ALA A 45 -6.59 -3.06 -6.19
CA ALA A 45 -6.20 -1.70 -5.81
C ALA A 45 -5.43 -1.69 -4.47
N ILE A 46 -5.90 -2.44 -3.46
CA ILE A 46 -5.20 -2.56 -2.17
C ILE A 46 -3.85 -3.25 -2.36
N ALA A 47 -3.77 -4.30 -3.18
CA ALA A 47 -2.52 -4.96 -3.50
C ALA A 47 -1.51 -3.98 -4.11
N GLY A 48 -1.94 -3.17 -5.09
CA GLY A 48 -1.10 -2.15 -5.71
C GLY A 48 -0.58 -1.12 -4.70
N LEU A 49 -1.41 -0.67 -3.76
CA LEU A 49 -0.97 0.25 -2.69
C LEU A 49 0.10 -0.40 -1.80
N VAL A 50 -0.07 -1.67 -1.42
CA VAL A 50 0.91 -2.40 -0.61
C VAL A 50 2.22 -2.60 -1.38
N GLU A 51 2.16 -2.91 -2.68
CA GLU A 51 3.33 -3.00 -3.58
C GLU A 51 4.10 -1.66 -3.64
N SER A 52 3.40 -0.53 -3.78
CA SER A 52 4.04 0.78 -3.78
C SER A 52 4.71 1.13 -2.44
N VAL A 53 4.11 0.76 -1.32
CA VAL A 53 4.73 0.96 0.01
C VAL A 53 5.93 0.04 0.18
N GLN A 54 5.86 -1.21 -0.31
CA GLN A 54 6.99 -2.13 -0.33
C GLN A 54 8.17 -1.50 -1.08
N GLU A 55 7.96 -1.04 -2.32
CA GLU A 55 9.00 -0.42 -3.14
C GLU A 55 9.64 0.79 -2.44
N LEU A 56 8.82 1.65 -1.81
CA LEU A 56 9.32 2.76 -1.01
C LEU A 56 10.21 2.29 0.15
N THR A 57 9.80 1.25 0.87
CA THR A 57 10.57 0.72 2.02
C THR A 57 11.89 0.08 1.59
N GLU A 58 11.92 -0.56 0.44
CA GLU A 58 13.12 -1.15 -0.16
C GLU A 58 14.14 -0.06 -0.51
N VAL A 59 13.73 0.93 -1.31
CA VAL A 59 14.58 2.07 -1.69
C VAL A 59 15.03 2.87 -0.46
N ALA A 60 14.17 3.02 0.54
CA ALA A 60 14.51 3.70 1.77
C ALA A 60 15.49 2.90 2.63
N GLY A 61 15.41 1.57 2.63
CA GLY A 61 16.29 0.65 3.35
C GLY A 61 17.72 0.73 2.84
N ASP A 62 17.90 0.69 1.52
CA ASP A 62 19.22 0.73 0.86
C ASP A 62 20.02 2.01 1.15
N ARG A 63 19.33 3.10 1.53
CA ARG A 63 19.94 4.41 1.80
C ARG A 63 20.26 4.65 3.27
N ARG A 64 20.02 3.68 4.16
CA ARG A 64 20.22 3.87 5.61
C ARG A 64 21.65 3.62 6.04
N HIS A 65 22.04 4.42 7.02
CA HIS A 65 23.37 4.39 7.64
C HIS A 65 23.33 3.70 9.02
N THR A 66 22.13 3.50 9.61
CA THR A 66 21.95 2.81 10.88
C THR A 66 21.46 1.37 10.67
N PRO A 67 22.16 0.35 11.23
CA PRO A 67 21.79 -1.06 11.05
C PRO A 67 20.36 -1.39 11.52
N GLU A 68 19.90 -0.79 12.63
CA GLU A 68 18.57 -1.01 13.19
C GLU A 68 17.45 -0.56 12.26
N ALA A 69 17.61 0.61 11.63
CA ALA A 69 16.65 1.12 10.65
C ALA A 69 16.66 0.30 9.36
N GLY A 70 17.85 -0.15 8.94
CA GLY A 70 17.99 -1.06 7.79
C GLY A 70 17.26 -2.38 8.03
N GLY A 71 17.52 -3.05 9.16
CA GLY A 71 16.88 -4.32 9.52
C GLY A 71 15.36 -4.21 9.63
N THR A 72 14.86 -3.17 10.31
CA THR A 72 13.41 -2.92 10.43
C THR A 72 12.76 -2.73 9.05
N LEU A 73 13.38 -1.94 8.16
CA LEU A 73 12.83 -1.72 6.83
C LEU A 73 12.87 -3.00 5.98
N SER A 74 13.94 -3.80 6.03
CA SER A 74 14.01 -5.08 5.33
C SER A 74 12.91 -6.06 5.77
N ASP A 75 12.64 -6.15 7.06
CA ASP A 75 11.57 -7.01 7.59
C ASP A 75 10.20 -6.52 7.13
N VAL A 76 9.97 -5.21 7.18
CA VAL A 76 8.73 -4.59 6.70
C VAL A 76 8.55 -4.81 5.19
N THR A 77 9.58 -4.59 4.37
CA THR A 77 9.55 -4.84 2.91
C THR A 77 9.12 -6.27 2.63
N ARG A 78 9.68 -7.27 3.34
CA ARG A 78 9.31 -8.67 3.18
C ARG A 78 7.84 -8.94 3.54
N GLN A 79 7.36 -8.38 4.65
CA GLN A 79 5.98 -8.54 5.10
C GLN A 79 4.99 -7.90 4.12
N LEU A 80 5.30 -6.70 3.61
CA LEU A 80 4.49 -6.02 2.61
C LEU A 80 4.41 -6.83 1.32
N GLY A 81 5.54 -7.34 0.82
CA GLY A 81 5.57 -8.19 -0.38
C GLY A 81 4.74 -9.46 -0.22
N ALA A 82 4.83 -10.14 0.92
CA ALA A 82 4.00 -11.31 1.20
C ALA A 82 2.50 -10.95 1.25
N THR A 83 2.15 -9.80 1.84
CA THR A 83 0.77 -9.32 1.93
C THR A 83 0.21 -8.98 0.55
N ALA A 84 0.98 -8.27 -0.28
CA ALA A 84 0.60 -7.96 -1.66
C ALA A 84 0.33 -9.24 -2.47
N GLN A 85 1.20 -10.25 -2.35
CA GLN A 85 1.02 -11.53 -3.04
C GLN A 85 -0.26 -12.26 -2.61
N LEU A 86 -0.61 -12.23 -1.31
CA LEU A 86 -1.86 -12.80 -0.82
C LEU A 86 -3.09 -12.09 -1.40
N LEU A 87 -3.07 -10.75 -1.44
CA LEU A 87 -4.13 -9.96 -2.03
C LEU A 87 -4.29 -10.23 -3.53
N ARG A 88 -3.19 -10.25 -4.30
CA ARG A 88 -3.17 -10.64 -5.74
C ARG A 88 -3.63 -12.07 -5.97
N GLY A 89 -3.27 -12.99 -5.08
CA GLY A 89 -3.72 -14.38 -5.15
C GLY A 89 -5.25 -14.48 -5.02
N THR A 90 -5.80 -13.71 -4.08
CA THR A 90 -7.25 -13.68 -3.81
C THR A 90 -8.01 -12.94 -4.93
N GLU A 91 -7.50 -11.79 -5.38
CA GLU A 91 -8.02 -11.04 -6.53
C GLU A 91 -8.15 -11.93 -7.78
N ARG A 92 -7.08 -12.65 -8.13
CA ARG A 92 -7.08 -13.54 -9.29
C ARG A 92 -8.07 -14.69 -9.16
N LYS A 93 -8.23 -15.24 -7.96
CA LYS A 93 -9.19 -16.32 -7.68
C LYS A 93 -10.63 -15.83 -7.83
N ILE A 94 -10.97 -14.68 -7.25
CA ILE A 94 -12.31 -14.11 -7.38
C ILE A 94 -12.61 -13.78 -8.85
N ARG A 95 -11.66 -13.18 -9.56
CA ARG A 95 -11.81 -12.86 -10.98
C ARG A 95 -12.00 -14.09 -11.88
N SER A 96 -11.49 -15.26 -11.49
CA SER A 96 -11.68 -16.50 -12.26
C SER A 96 -12.99 -17.22 -11.97
N ASP A 97 -13.65 -16.87 -10.86
CA ASP A 97 -14.90 -17.47 -10.39
C ASP A 97 -16.15 -16.66 -10.83
N ASP A 98 -15.95 -15.43 -11.31
CA ASP A 98 -16.96 -14.54 -11.96
C ASP A 98 -17.13 -14.85 -13.47
#